data_AF-A0A521WJY6-F1
#
_entry.id   AF-A0A521WJY6-F1
#
_cell.length_a   1.000
_cell.length_b   1.000
_cell.length_c   1.000
_cell.angle_alpha   90.00
_cell.angle_beta   90.00
_cell.angle_gamma   90.00
#
_symmetry.space_group_name_H-M   'P 1'
#
loop_
_entity.id
_entity.type
_entity.pdbx_description
1 polymer ?
#
loop_
_entity_poly.entity_id
_entity_poly.type
_entity_poly.pdbx_seq_one_letter_code
_entity_poly.pdbx_strand_id
1 'polypeptide(L)'
;MDDALLIHRLQFAFTISYHYLFPQLTMGLGLLIVILKWQAIRKKNEAYNNAARFWAKIFAINFAIGVVTGIPMEFQFGTNWARFAKYAGGVIGQTLAMEGLFAFFLESTFLGLFLYGEKKLGQKGHFLTAVAVWLGSWISGYLIVATN
;
A
#
# COMPACT_ATOMS: atom_id res chain seq x y z
N MET A 1 8.40 35.06 -8.38
CA MET A 1 7.71 33.85 -8.88
C MET A 1 8.62 32.62 -8.84
N ASP A 2 9.95 32.78 -8.93
CA ASP A 2 10.89 31.65 -8.82
C ASP A 2 10.93 30.99 -7.43
N ASP A 3 10.72 31.76 -6.35
CA ASP A 3 10.69 31.21 -4.99
C ASP A 3 9.54 30.22 -4.76
N ALA A 4 8.35 30.49 -5.31
CA ALA A 4 7.19 29.63 -5.12
C ALA A 4 7.38 28.26 -5.79
N LEU A 5 7.97 28.24 -7.00
CA LEU A 5 8.27 26.99 -7.69
C LEU A 5 9.28 26.14 -6.92
N LEU A 6 10.34 26.77 -6.39
CA LEU A 6 11.32 26.08 -5.56
C LEU A 6 10.68 25.50 -4.30
N ILE A 7 9.84 26.27 -3.61
CA ILE A 7 9.12 25.81 -2.40
C ILE A 7 8.19 24.63 -2.73
N HIS A 8 7.43 24.70 -3.83
CA HIS A 8 6.57 23.60 -4.24
C HIS A 8 7.36 22.32 -4.57
N ARG A 9 8.54 22.45 -5.19
CA ARG A 9 9.44 21.31 -5.44
C ARG A 9 9.98 20.72 -4.14
N LEU A 10 10.44 21.55 -3.21
CA LEU A 10 10.94 21.09 -1.91
C LEU A 10 9.84 20.42 -1.07
N GLN A 11 8.64 21.00 -1.05
CA GLN A 11 7.50 20.42 -0.36
C GLN A 11 7.13 19.06 -0.96
N PHE A 12 7.01 18.96 -2.29
CA PHE A 12 6.69 17.70 -2.96
C PHE A 12 7.80 16.66 -2.74
N ALA A 13 9.08 17.05 -2.82
CA ALA A 13 10.22 16.18 -2.57
C ALA A 13 10.21 15.62 -1.14
N PHE A 14 9.89 16.45 -0.14
CA PHE A 14 9.73 15.98 1.24
C PHE A 14 8.57 14.99 1.38
N THR A 15 7.39 15.34 0.84
CA THR A 15 6.19 14.50 0.94
C THR A 15 6.39 13.15 0.26
N ILE A 16 6.90 13.12 -0.97
CA ILE A 16 7.13 11.87 -1.70
C ILE A 16 8.22 11.01 -1.07
N SER A 17 9.33 11.61 -0.64
CA SER A 17 10.42 10.86 0.00
C SER A 17 9.98 10.23 1.31
N TYR A 18 9.22 10.98 2.12
CA TYR A 18 8.71 10.48 3.39
C TYR A 18 7.65 9.40 3.17
N HIS A 19 6.70 9.61 2.26
CA HIS A 19 5.69 8.59 1.94
C HIS A 19 6.33 7.30 1.42
N TYR A 20 7.30 7.38 0.52
CA TYR A 20 7.91 6.20 -0.13
C TYR A 20 8.55 5.22 0.85
N LEU A 21 8.86 5.66 2.09
CA LEU A 21 9.35 4.79 3.15
C LEU A 21 8.37 3.66 3.53
N PHE A 22 7.06 3.93 3.45
CA PHE A 22 6.04 3.02 3.94
C PHE A 22 5.59 1.98 2.89
N PRO A 23 5.23 2.34 1.64
CA PRO A 23 4.82 1.39 0.61
C PRO A 23 5.87 0.33 0.28
N GLN A 24 7.16 0.70 0.24
CA GLN A 24 8.23 -0.27 -0.02
C GLN A 24 8.29 -1.36 1.07
N LEU A 25 8.03 -0.98 2.33
CA LEU A 25 8.04 -1.92 3.43
C LEU A 25 6.78 -2.79 3.44
N THR A 26 5.58 -2.24 3.14
CA THR A 26 4.37 -3.07 2.99
C THR A 26 4.51 -4.08 1.86
N MET A 27 5.01 -3.69 0.69
CA MET A 27 5.22 -4.62 -0.43
C MET A 27 6.14 -5.79 -0.07
N GLY A 28 7.22 -5.54 0.68
CA GLY A 28 8.14 -6.57 1.16
C GLY A 28 7.54 -7.45 2.26
N LEU A 29 6.92 -6.84 3.28
CA LEU A 29 6.28 -7.56 4.39
C LEU A 29 5.10 -8.40 3.92
N GLY A 30 4.33 -7.94 2.93
CA GLY A 30 3.24 -8.70 2.33
C GLY A 30 3.70 -10.06 1.81
N LEU A 31 4.81 -10.08 1.06
CA LEU A 31 5.41 -11.32 0.56
C LEU A 31 5.90 -12.22 1.69
N LEU A 32 6.57 -11.64 2.69
CA LEU A 32 7.04 -12.38 3.87
C LEU A 32 5.86 -13.07 4.59
N ILE A 33 4.76 -12.35 4.82
CA ILE A 33 3.56 -12.90 5.47
C ILE A 33 2.97 -14.05 4.64
N VAL A 34 2.88 -13.90 3.31
CA VAL A 34 2.44 -14.97 2.41
C VAL A 34 3.31 -16.22 2.55
N ILE A 35 4.64 -16.06 2.53
CA ILE A 35 5.58 -17.18 2.70
C ILE A 35 5.40 -17.85 4.06
N LEU A 36 5.27 -17.08 5.15
CA LEU A 36 5.08 -17.63 6.49
C LEU A 36 3.76 -18.41 6.58
N LYS A 37 2.65 -17.86 6.06
CA LYS A 37 1.35 -18.54 6.05
C LYS A 37 1.38 -19.81 5.18
N TRP A 38 2.09 -19.78 4.04
CA TRP A 38 2.31 -20.97 3.22
C TRP A 38 3.07 -22.07 3.98
N GLN A 39 4.15 -21.70 4.66
CA GLN A 39 4.93 -22.64 5.48
C GLN A 39 4.11 -23.19 6.66
N ALA A 40 3.27 -22.37 7.28
CA ALA A 40 2.36 -22.80 8.34
C ALA A 40 1.40 -23.90 7.86
N ILE A 41 0.82 -23.74 6.67
CA ILE A 41 -0.07 -24.74 6.05
C ILE A 41 0.72 -26.01 5.68
N ARG A 42 1.85 -25.86 4.98
CA ARG A 42 2.63 -27.00 4.46
C ARG A 42 3.23 -27.85 5.58
N LYS A 43 3.77 -27.20 6.62
CA LYS A 43 4.46 -27.88 7.73
C LYS A 43 3.56 -28.15 8.93
N LYS A 44 2.32 -27.64 8.93
CA LYS A 44 1.37 -27.70 10.07
C LYS A 44 2.01 -27.22 11.39
N ASN A 45 2.85 -26.20 11.31
CA ASN A 45 3.59 -25.66 12.46
C ASN A 45 3.09 -24.25 12.80
N GLU A 46 2.50 -24.11 14.00
CA GLU A 46 1.89 -22.87 14.48
C GLU A 46 2.91 -21.75 14.73
N ALA A 47 4.20 -22.07 14.89
CA ALA A 47 5.25 -21.04 15.00
C ALA A 47 5.26 -20.08 13.79
N TYR A 48 4.99 -20.59 12.59
CA TYR A 48 4.90 -19.75 11.39
C TYR A 48 3.64 -18.87 11.39
N ASN A 49 2.51 -19.35 11.94
CA ASN A 49 1.31 -18.53 12.11
C ASN A 49 1.56 -17.41 13.14
N ASN A 50 2.25 -17.72 14.23
CA ASN A 50 2.62 -16.71 15.23
C ASN A 50 3.56 -15.64 14.64
N ALA A 51 4.54 -16.05 13.85
CA ALA A 51 5.40 -15.12 13.11
C ALA A 51 4.60 -14.27 12.12
N ALA A 52 3.69 -14.87 11.34
CA ALA A 52 2.83 -14.14 10.41
C ALA A 52 1.97 -13.09 11.14
N ARG A 53 1.34 -13.44 12.27
CA ARG A 53 0.56 -12.51 13.12
C ARG A 53 1.42 -11.38 13.67
N PHE A 54 2.66 -11.66 14.07
CA PHE A 54 3.59 -10.63 14.55
C PHE A 54 3.89 -9.61 13.45
N TRP A 55 4.32 -10.08 12.28
CA TRP A 55 4.64 -9.21 11.15
C TRP A 55 3.41 -8.46 10.62
N ALA A 56 2.21 -9.05 10.72
CA ALA A 56 0.97 -8.39 10.35
C ALA A 56 0.66 -7.14 11.17
N LYS A 57 1.01 -7.12 12.46
CA LYS A 57 0.84 -5.93 13.31
C LYS A 57 1.76 -4.80 12.84
N ILE A 58 3.00 -5.12 12.53
CA ILE A 58 3.98 -4.16 11.98
C ILE A 58 3.50 -3.66 10.62
N PHE A 59 3.07 -4.58 9.75
CA PHE A 59 2.48 -4.25 8.45
C PHE A 59 1.32 -3.27 8.61
N ALA A 60 0.39 -3.53 9.53
CA ALA A 60 -0.79 -2.69 9.73
C ALA A 60 -0.45 -1.26 10.19
N ILE A 61 0.51 -1.12 11.11
CA ILE A 61 0.99 0.20 11.57
C ILE A 61 1.65 0.94 10.41
N ASN A 62 2.54 0.27 9.69
CA ASN A 62 3.25 0.84 8.53
C ASN A 62 2.27 1.25 7.42
N PHE A 63 1.31 0.39 7.11
CA PHE A 63 0.24 0.66 6.15
C PHE A 63 -0.57 1.89 6.53
N ALA A 64 -0.98 2.01 7.79
CA ALA A 64 -1.74 3.17 8.28
C ALA A 64 -0.97 4.49 8.08
N ILE A 65 0.34 4.51 8.37
CA ILE A 65 1.17 5.69 8.13
C ILE A 65 1.34 5.95 6.62
N GLY A 66 1.47 4.88 5.82
CA GLY A 66 1.46 4.97 4.36
C GLY A 66 0.22 5.68 3.83
N VAL A 67 -0.98 5.30 4.30
CA VAL A 67 -2.24 5.97 3.94
C VAL A 67 -2.23 7.43 4.36
N VAL A 68 -1.87 7.73 5.61
CA VAL A 68 -1.84 9.11 6.14
C VAL A 68 -0.88 10.01 5.36
N THR A 69 0.24 9.46 4.87
CA THR A 69 1.24 10.21 4.10
C THR A 69 0.93 10.27 2.60
N GLY A 70 0.17 9.31 2.07
CA GLY A 70 -0.25 9.26 0.66
C GLY A 70 -1.34 10.27 0.33
N ILE A 71 -2.31 10.47 1.23
CA ILE A 71 -3.43 11.40 1.01
C ILE A 71 -2.92 12.83 0.67
N PRO A 72 -2.00 13.44 1.46
CA PRO A 72 -1.43 14.74 1.10
C PRO A 72 -0.70 14.75 -0.25
N MET A 73 -0.03 13.65 -0.63
CA MET A 73 0.68 13.55 -1.91
C MET A 73 -0.30 13.61 -3.08
N GLU A 74 -1.39 12.86 -3.01
CA GLU A 74 -2.43 12.85 -4.05
C GLU A 74 -3.02 14.25 -4.26
N PHE A 75 -3.35 14.94 -3.16
CA PHE A 75 -3.90 16.29 -3.23
C PHE A 75 -2.88 17.35 -3.69
N GLN A 76 -1.58 17.13 -3.51
CA GLN A 76 -0.53 18.07 -3.98
C GLN A 76 -0.55 18.24 -5.51
N PHE A 77 -0.96 17.23 -6.28
CA PHE A 77 -1.15 17.39 -7.73
C PHE A 77 -2.17 18.48 -8.06
N GLY A 78 -3.24 18.60 -7.27
CA GLY A 78 -4.26 19.63 -7.44
C GLY A 78 -3.87 20.99 -6.86
N THR A 79 -3.31 21.03 -5.64
CA THR A 79 -3.06 22.30 -4.94
C THR A 79 -1.82 23.02 -5.44
N ASN A 80 -0.74 22.30 -5.72
CA ASN A 80 0.57 22.87 -6.03
C ASN A 80 0.91 22.76 -7.53
N TRP A 81 0.28 21.79 -8.23
CA TRP A 81 0.62 21.44 -9.61
C TRP A 81 -0.60 21.50 -10.55
N ALA A 82 -1.53 22.43 -10.31
CA ALA A 82 -2.80 22.53 -11.06
C ALA A 82 -2.65 22.59 -12.59
N ARG A 83 -1.62 23.26 -13.13
CA ARG A 83 -1.35 23.30 -14.58
C ARG A 83 -0.94 21.93 -15.12
N PHE A 84 -0.13 21.19 -14.37
CA PHE A 84 0.25 19.82 -14.71
C PHE A 84 -0.96 18.89 -14.63
N ALA A 85 -1.75 18.96 -13.57
CA ALA A 85 -2.97 18.17 -13.43
C ALA A 85 -3.97 18.42 -14.57
N LYS A 86 -4.16 19.67 -14.99
CA LYS A 86 -5.02 20.01 -16.14
C LYS A 86 -4.49 19.43 -17.46
N TYR A 87 -3.17 19.40 -17.64
CA TYR A 87 -2.54 18.93 -18.87
C TYR A 87 -2.46 17.39 -18.94
N ALA A 88 -1.92 16.75 -17.92
CA ALA A 88 -1.64 15.31 -17.88
C ALA A 88 -2.80 14.47 -17.31
N GLY A 89 -3.75 15.09 -16.60
CA GLY A 89 -4.78 14.39 -15.83
C GLY A 89 -5.67 13.45 -16.64
N GLY A 90 -5.87 13.71 -17.94
CA GLY A 90 -6.59 12.80 -18.83
C GLY A 90 -5.91 11.44 -19.02
N VAL A 91 -4.60 11.35 -18.74
CA VAL A 91 -3.79 10.13 -18.82
C VAL A 91 -3.52 9.59 -17.42
N ILE A 92 -2.85 10.37 -16.58
CA ILE A 92 -2.40 9.92 -15.23
C ILE A 92 -3.55 9.75 -14.24
N GLY A 93 -4.66 10.46 -14.44
CA GLY A 93 -5.82 10.38 -13.55
C GLY A 93 -6.47 9.00 -13.56
N GLN A 94 -6.37 8.27 -14.68
CA GLN A 94 -6.94 6.92 -14.79
C GLN A 94 -6.18 5.92 -13.93
N THR A 95 -4.84 5.90 -14.02
CA THR A 95 -4.00 4.99 -13.24
C THR A 95 -4.06 5.29 -11.74
N LEU A 96 -4.08 6.56 -11.35
CA LEU A 96 -4.28 6.99 -9.96
C LEU A 96 -5.67 6.60 -9.42
N ALA A 97 -6.73 6.79 -10.20
CA ALA A 97 -8.07 6.36 -9.80
C ALA A 97 -8.17 4.84 -9.67
N MET A 98 -7.52 4.08 -10.57
CA MET A 98 -7.45 2.62 -10.50
C MET A 98 -6.71 2.14 -9.25
N GLU A 99 -5.65 2.83 -8.82
CA GLU A 99 -4.95 2.50 -7.58
C GLU A 99 -5.91 2.60 -6.39
N GLY A 100 -6.60 3.72 -6.25
CA GLY A 100 -7.55 3.93 -5.16
C GLY A 100 -8.71 2.92 -5.17
N LEU A 101 -9.31 2.67 -6.34
CA LEU A 101 -10.49 1.81 -6.47
C LEU A 101 -10.16 0.32 -6.33
N PHE A 102 -9.06 -0.14 -6.92
CA PHE A 102 -8.74 -1.56 -6.97
C PHE A 102 -7.71 -1.96 -5.93
N ALA A 103 -6.56 -1.28 -5.89
CA ALA A 103 -5.45 -1.70 -5.05
C ALA A 103 -5.69 -1.39 -3.57
N PHE A 104 -6.00 -0.12 -3.23
CA PHE A 104 -6.24 0.26 -1.84
C PHE A 104 -7.49 -0.38 -1.25
N PHE A 105 -8.56 -0.53 -2.02
CA PHE A 105 -9.76 -1.22 -1.54
C PHE A 105 -9.47 -2.69 -1.23
N LEU A 106 -8.74 -3.38 -2.12
CA LEU A 106 -8.34 -4.77 -1.90
C LEU A 106 -7.44 -4.88 -0.66
N GLU A 107 -6.40 -4.06 -0.57
CA GLU A 107 -5.44 -4.10 0.53
C GLU A 107 -6.12 -3.80 1.87
N SER A 108 -6.91 -2.73 1.97
CA SER A 108 -7.58 -2.32 3.20
C SER A 108 -8.62 -3.34 3.67
N THR A 109 -9.44 -3.86 2.74
CA THR A 109 -10.48 -4.85 3.05
C THR A 109 -9.87 -6.16 3.53
N PHE A 110 -8.90 -6.70 2.77
CA PHE A 110 -8.30 -7.98 3.09
C PHE A 110 -7.32 -7.91 4.26
N LEU A 111 -6.70 -6.75 4.52
CA LEU A 111 -5.93 -6.53 5.73
C LEU A 111 -6.81 -6.62 6.97
N GLY A 112 -7.99 -6.00 6.97
CA GLY A 112 -8.95 -6.14 8.06
C GLY A 112 -9.36 -7.60 8.29
N LEU A 113 -9.63 -8.34 7.22
CA LEU A 113 -9.92 -9.78 7.28
C LEU A 113 -8.73 -10.60 7.79
N PHE A 114 -7.50 -10.24 7.41
CA PHE A 114 -6.30 -10.92 7.90
C PHE A 114 -6.07 -10.67 9.40
N LEU A 115 -6.25 -9.43 9.87
CA LEU A 115 -6.02 -9.09 11.28
C LEU A 115 -7.05 -9.70 12.22
N TYR A 116 -8.32 -9.80 11.79
CA TYR A 116 -9.43 -10.14 12.70
C TYR A 116 -10.21 -11.40 12.30
N GLY A 117 -10.06 -11.88 11.06
CA GLY A 117 -10.89 -12.95 10.49
C GLY A 117 -10.36 -14.37 10.67
N GLU A 118 -9.16 -14.56 11.24
CA GLU A 118 -8.48 -15.85 11.26
C GLU A 118 -9.33 -17.01 11.82
N LYS A 119 -10.00 -16.81 12.96
CA LYS A 119 -10.84 -17.85 13.59
C LYS A 119 -12.01 -18.27 12.71
N LYS A 120 -12.56 -17.35 11.91
CA LYS A 120 -13.73 -17.60 11.03
C LYS A 120 -13.33 -18.16 9.66
N LEU A 121 -12.18 -17.75 9.13
CA LEU A 121 -11.72 -18.10 7.79
C LEU A 121 -10.96 -19.44 7.72
N GLY A 122 -10.48 -19.93 8.87
CA GLY A 122 -9.60 -21.09 8.93
C GLY A 122 -8.25 -20.85 8.24
N GLN A 123 -7.40 -21.87 8.20
CA GLN A 123 -6.00 -21.71 7.73
C GLN A 123 -5.91 -21.31 6.25
N LYS A 124 -6.71 -21.93 5.37
CA LYS A 124 -6.69 -21.65 3.93
C LYS A 124 -7.28 -20.27 3.62
N GLY A 125 -8.42 -19.92 4.20
CA GLY A 125 -9.04 -18.60 4.01
C GLY A 125 -8.13 -17.48 4.53
N HIS A 126 -7.51 -17.69 5.70
CA HIS A 126 -6.55 -16.72 6.25
C HIS A 126 -5.25 -16.59 5.42
N PHE A 127 -4.86 -17.63 4.68
CA PHE A 127 -3.78 -17.52 3.70
C PHE A 127 -4.20 -16.73 2.46
N LEU A 128 -5.42 -16.94 1.95
CA LEU A 128 -5.93 -16.19 0.80
C LEU A 128 -6.03 -14.70 1.08
N THR A 129 -6.39 -14.30 2.31
CA THR A 129 -6.37 -12.88 2.68
C THR A 129 -4.96 -12.30 2.68
N ALA A 130 -3.94 -13.05 3.09
CA ALA A 130 -2.53 -12.62 2.99
C ALA A 130 -2.10 -12.40 1.53
N VAL A 131 -2.49 -13.32 0.64
CA VAL A 131 -2.20 -13.23 -0.79
C VAL A 131 -2.90 -12.02 -1.41
N ALA A 132 -4.16 -11.78 -1.07
CA ALA A 132 -4.91 -10.62 -1.56
C ALA A 132 -4.28 -9.29 -1.12
N VAL A 133 -3.84 -9.18 0.15
CA VAL A 133 -3.11 -8.01 0.64
C VAL A 133 -1.81 -7.81 -0.15
N TRP A 134 -0.99 -8.85 -0.29
CA TRP A 134 0.27 -8.76 -1.02
C TRP A 134 0.09 -8.37 -2.49
N LEU A 135 -0.88 -8.98 -3.19
CA LEU A 135 -1.21 -8.62 -4.57
C LEU A 135 -1.71 -7.18 -4.67
N GLY A 136 -2.56 -6.73 -3.74
CA GLY A 136 -3.03 -5.35 -3.67
C GLY A 136 -1.88 -4.35 -3.61
N SER A 137 -0.93 -4.55 -2.69
CA SER A 137 0.23 -3.66 -2.55
C SER A 137 1.07 -3.60 -3.83
N TRP A 138 1.28 -4.73 -4.52
CA TRP A 138 2.05 -4.79 -5.77
C TRP A 138 1.30 -4.21 -6.98
N ILE A 139 -0.02 -4.36 -7.04
CA ILE A 139 -0.84 -3.71 -8.07
C ILE A 139 -0.82 -2.18 -7.89
N SER A 140 -0.89 -1.68 -6.64
CA SER A 140 -0.69 -0.25 -6.36
C SER A 140 0.68 0.21 -6.87
N GLY A 141 1.75 -0.50 -6.48
CA GLY A 141 3.10 -0.18 -6.95
C GLY A 141 3.23 -0.13 -8.47
N TYR A 142 2.62 -1.09 -9.18
CA TYR A 142 2.58 -1.10 -10.64
C TYR A 142 1.85 0.12 -11.22
N LEU A 143 0.68 0.47 -10.70
CA LEU A 143 -0.12 1.61 -11.19
C LEU A 143 0.58 2.95 -10.93
N ILE A 144 1.24 3.10 -9.79
CA ILE A 144 2.06 4.28 -9.49
C ILE A 144 3.25 4.38 -10.45
N VAL A 145 3.98 3.29 -10.69
CA VAL A 145 5.11 3.29 -11.63
C VAL A 145 4.65 3.56 -13.07
N ALA A 146 3.48 3.04 -13.47
CA ALA A 146 2.89 3.35 -14.77
C ALA A 146 2.49 4.82 -14.93
N THR A 147 2.34 5.54 -13.81
CA THR A 147 1.96 6.96 -13.78
C THR A 147 3.17 7.91 -13.84
N ASN A 148 4.32 7.49 -13.30
CA ASN A 148 5.55 8.27 -13.17
C ASN A 148 6.30 8.43 -14.51
#